data_AF-A0A4R5XJS3-F1
#
_entry.id   AF-A0A4R5XJS3-F1
#
_cell.length_a   1.000
_cell.length_b   1.000
_cell.length_c   1.000
_cell.angle_alpha   90.00
_cell.angle_beta   90.00
_cell.angle_gamma   90.00
#
_symmetry.space_group_name_H-M   'P 1'
#
loop_
_entity.id
_entity.type
_entity.pdbx_description
1 polymer ?
#
loop_
_entity_poly.entity_id
_entity_poly.type
_entity_poly.pdbx_seq_one_letter_code
_entity_poly.pdbx_strand_id
1 'polypeptide(L)' 'MANAQKFRVTYHLVNGVEVVDDVESESKKTAALQYGHDEIKFVENEDEKFYKFNLKDVVLITVEPR' A
#
# COMPACT_ATOMS: atom_id res chain seq x y z
N MET A 1 -16.97 -9.34 -15.83
CA MET A 1 -16.95 -8.08 -15.07
C MET A 1 -15.94 -8.29 -13.96
N ALA A 2 -14.82 -7.57 -13.98
CA ALA A 2 -13.83 -7.67 -12.91
C ALA A 2 -14.45 -7.14 -11.62
N ASN A 3 -14.56 -7.98 -10.60
CA ASN A 3 -15.18 -7.63 -9.33
C ASN A 3 -14.12 -6.93 -8.47
N ALA A 4 -13.92 -5.63 -8.68
CA ALA A 4 -12.98 -4.84 -7.90
C ALA A 4 -13.47 -4.73 -6.45
N GLN A 5 -12.60 -5.06 -5.50
CA GLN A 5 -12.81 -4.95 -4.07
C GLN A 5 -11.83 -3.95 -3.47
N LYS A 6 -12.25 -3.25 -2.41
CA LYS A 6 -11.36 -2.39 -1.62
C LYS A 6 -10.46 -3.22 -0.71
N PHE A 7 -9.19 -2.91 -0.72
CA PHE A 7 -8.18 -3.50 0.13
C PHE A 7 -7.44 -2.41 0.90
N ARG A 8 -7.23 -2.65 2.18
CA ARG A 8 -6.30 -1.91 3.03
C ARG A 8 -4.91 -2.52 2.86
N VAL A 9 -3.97 -1.74 2.34
CA VAL A 9 -2.57 -2.14 2.14
C VAL A 9 -1.71 -1.41 3.15
N THR A 10 -1.02 -2.15 4.01
CA THR A 10 -0.07 -1.59 4.97
C THR A 10 1.35 -1.86 4.50
N TYR A 11 2.10 -0.80 4.26
CA TYR A 11 3.52 -0.82 3.91
C TYR A 11 4.36 -0.65 5.17
N HIS A 12 5.19 -1.64 5.47
CA HIS A 12 6.12 -1.62 6.59
C HIS A 12 7.50 -1.20 6.09
N LEU A 13 7.97 -0.02 6.51
CA LEU A 13 9.24 0.55 6.07
C LEU A 13 10.41 0.09 6.95
N VAL A 14 11.62 0.06 6.39
CA VAL A 14 12.88 -0.30 7.09
C VAL A 14 13.13 0.48 8.38
N ASN A 15 12.59 1.69 8.49
CA ASN A 15 12.73 2.57 9.66
C ASN A 15 11.66 2.34 10.74
N GLY A 16 10.80 1.33 10.58
CA GLY A 16 9.71 0.99 11.50
C GLY A 16 8.44 1.82 11.31
N VAL A 17 8.35 2.65 10.27
CA VAL A 17 7.13 3.39 9.93
C VAL A 17 6.15 2.48 9.17
N GLU A 18 4.89 2.54 9.54
CA GLU A 18 3.79 1.90 8.83
C GLU A 18 2.98 2.94 8.04
N VAL A 19 2.77 2.69 6.76
CA VAL A 19 1.95 3.55 5.89
C VAL A 19 0.77 2.75 5.38
N VAL A 20 -0.44 3.25 5.60
CA VAL A 20 -1.68 2.57 5.20
C VAL A 20 -2.27 3.28 3.99
N ASP A 21 -2.57 2.51 2.95
CA ASP A 21 -3.24 2.98 1.74
C ASP A 21 -4.46 2.12 1.42
N ASP A 22 -5.49 2.74 0.86
CA ASP A 22 -6.71 2.08 0.45
C ASP A 22 -6.76 2.00 -1.08
N VAL A 23 -6.73 0.78 -1.61
CA VAL A 23 -6.70 0.53 -3.05
C VAL A 23 -7.87 -0.32 -3.50
N GLU A 24 -8.40 -0.04 -4.68
CA GLU A 24 -9.36 -0.92 -5.36
C GLU A 24 -8.61 -1.88 -6.28
N SER A 25 -8.81 -3.18 -6.10
CA SER A 25 -8.13 -4.21 -6.87
C SER A 25 -8.99 -5.46 -7.03
N GLU A 26 -8.63 -6.32 -7.97
CA GLU A 26 -9.34 -7.60 -8.20
C GLU A 26 -8.99 -8.68 -7.17
N SER A 27 -7.84 -8.54 -6.50
CA SER A 27 -7.34 -9.52 -5.53
C SER A 27 -6.33 -8.90 -4.56
N LYS A 28 -6.06 -9.59 -3.44
CA LYS A 28 -4.99 -9.21 -2.52
C LYS A 28 -3.62 -9.14 -3.20
N LYS A 29 -3.35 -10.04 -4.15
CA LYS A 29 -2.06 -10.11 -4.86
C LYS A 29 -1.86 -8.91 -5.77
N THR A 30 -2.91 -8.54 -6.52
CA THR A 30 -2.87 -7.36 -7.39
C THR A 30 -2.80 -6.07 -6.58
N ALA A 31 -3.45 -5.99 -5.40
CA ALA A 31 -3.31 -4.86 -4.49
C ALA A 31 -1.87 -4.71 -3.96
N ALA A 32 -1.19 -5.82 -3.62
CA ALA A 32 0.19 -5.79 -3.15
C ALA A 32 1.21 -5.40 -4.23
N LEU A 33 0.94 -5.77 -5.50
CA LEU A 33 1.86 -5.64 -6.63
C LEU A 33 1.46 -4.55 -7.62
N GLN A 34 0.52 -3.68 -7.24
CA GLN A 34 0.00 -2.63 -8.11
C GLN A 34 1.10 -1.64 -8.55
N TYR A 35 2.15 -1.51 -7.75
CA TYR A 35 3.23 -0.56 -7.94
C TYR A 35 4.58 -1.28 -8.03
N GLY A 36 5.50 -0.71 -8.81
CA GLY A 36 6.84 -1.25 -9.02
C GLY A 36 7.78 -1.04 -7.82
N HIS A 37 8.76 -1.93 -7.64
CA HIS A 37 9.70 -1.88 -6.50
C HIS A 37 10.45 -0.54 -6.37
N ASP A 38 10.78 0.13 -7.47
CA ASP A 38 11.55 1.38 -7.46
C ASP A 38 10.67 2.65 -7.44
N GLU A 39 9.34 2.50 -7.42
CA GLU A 39 8.43 3.64 -7.50
C GLU A 39 8.35 4.41 -6.18
N ILE A 40 8.20 5.74 -6.30
CA ILE A 40 7.90 6.62 -5.17
C ILE A 40 6.40 6.71 -5.01
N LYS A 41 5.92 6.40 -3.80
CA LYS A 41 4.51 6.50 -3.45
C LYS A 41 4.24 7.69 -2.55
N PHE A 42 3.08 8.29 -2.75
CA PHE A 42 2.52 9.35 -1.91
C PHE A 42 1.19 8.85 -1.36
N VAL A 43 1.04 8.86 -0.04
CA VAL A 43 -0.17 8.38 0.64
C VAL A 43 -0.54 9.40 1.72
N GLU A 44 -1.79 9.82 1.71
CA GLU A 44 -2.39 10.57 2.82
C GLU A 44 -3.03 9.53 3.75
N ASN A 45 -2.49 9.41 4.97
CA ASN A 45 -2.96 8.42 5.93
C ASN A 45 -4.08 9.01 6.81
N GLU A 46 -4.77 8.16 7.58
CA GLU A 46 -5.89 8.58 8.43
C GLU A 46 -5.50 9.60 9.52
N ASP A 47 -4.20 9.73 9.82
CA ASP A 47 -3.66 10.73 10.75
C ASP A 47 -3.42 12.12 10.12
N GLU A 48 -3.99 12.37 8.94
CA GLU A 48 -3.85 13.60 8.13
C GLU A 48 -2.40 13.92 7.73
N LYS A 49 -1.49 12.93 7.84
CA LYS A 49 -0.11 13.08 7.39
C LYS A 49 0.06 12.56 5.97
N PHE A 50 0.85 13.30 5.21
CA PHE A 50 1.31 12.92 3.89
C PHE A 50 2.64 12.17 4.00
N TYR A 51 2.61 10.90 3.66
CA TYR A 51 3.78 10.05 3.58
C TYR A 51 4.30 10.03 2.14
N LYS A 52 5.61 10.22 2.00
CA LYS A 52 6.35 10.01 0.76
C LYS A 52 7.45 9.00 1.01
N PHE A 53 7.44 7.88 0.29
CA PHE A 53 8.42 6.81 0.46
C PHE A 53 8.69 6.09 -0.86
N ASN A 54 9.83 5.41 -0.95
CA ASN A 54 10.14 4.54 -2.08
C ASN A 54 9.77 3.10 -1.72
N LEU A 55 9.23 2.34 -2.67
CA LEU A 55 8.83 0.96 -2.42
C LEU A 55 10.01 0.01 -2.14
N LYS A 56 11.25 0.41 -2.47
CA LYS A 56 12.46 -0.32 -2.07
C LYS A 56 12.71 -0.31 -0.57
N ASP A 57 12.16 0.68 0.13
CA ASP A 57 12.30 0.83 1.58
C ASP A 57 11.24 -0.01 2.33
N VAL A 58 10.33 -0.67 1.60
CA VAL A 58 9.30 -1.55 2.15
C VAL A 58 9.89 -2.95 2.37
N VAL A 59 9.84 -3.43 3.61
CA VAL A 59 10.30 -4.77 3.99
C VAL A 59 9.17 -5.80 4.05
N LEU A 60 7.93 -5.34 4.23
CA LEU A 60 6.74 -6.19 4.34
C LEU A 60 5.51 -5.43 3.85
N ILE A 61 4.59 -6.15 3.19
CA ILE A 61 3.28 -5.64 2.81
C ILE A 61 2.21 -6.54 3.45
N THR A 62 1.25 -5.94 4.14
CA THR A 62 0.05 -6.62 4.66
C THR A 62 -1.16 -6.16 3.86
N VAL A 63 -2.00 -7.09 3.43
CA VAL A 63 -3.21 -6.79 2.64
C VAL A 63 -4.45 -7.40 3.25
N GLU A 64 -5.39 -6.54 3.61
CA GLU A 64 -6.63 -6.89 4.28
C GLU A 64 -7.83 -6.42 3.44
N PRO A 65 -8.90 -7.23 3.31
CA PRO A 65 -10.13 -6.77 2.68
C PRO A 65 -10.77 -5.67 3.54
N ARG A 66 -11.32 -4.64 2.88
CA ARG A 66 -12.11 -3.58 3.53
C ARG A 66 -13.59 -3.73 3.24
#